data_AF-A0A2V9A644-F1
#
_entry.id   AF-A0A2V9A644-F1
#
_cell.length_a   1.000
_cell.length_b   1.000
_cell.length_c   1.000
_cell.angle_alpha   90.00
_cell.angle_beta   90.00
_cell.angle_gamma   90.00
#
_symmetry.space_group_name_H-M   'P 1'
#
loop_
_entity.id
_entity.type
_entity.pdbx_description
1 polymer ?
#
loop_
_entity_poly.entity_id
_entity_poly.type
_entity_poly.pdbx_seq_one_letter_code
_entity_poly.pdbx_strand_id
1 'polypeptide(L)'
;MKVLYRIAHIAATLLLFTCGDYAQENPKEKGGIVSTTIQAANNPPQTAIIHAPAPSPQGAALTGAPYCAEVVTEHTQTLVDGTHMTQKTQSTKMCRDSEGRTRRETSPGGGQVVEIHDPVSGFRYLLDIQNRVAHRFAPPAEKANGVVSYTQTARADSSGTNSAPVRSVPPVQAQTNRLEHVTESLGTQVIEGVQVEGTKTTTTFPVGSIGNDRPIVRVMESWHAPELKITLLSKNSDPRTGEFTMRLQNIDRTEPDPTLFRVPPDYQVADENGEQVEIRITRP
;
A
#
# COMPACT_ATOMS: atom_id res chain seq x y z
N MET A 1 -7.83 -51.50 19.17
CA MET A 1 -9.09 -50.74 19.13
C MET A 1 -8.78 -49.27 19.37
N LYS A 2 -8.96 -48.44 18.31
CA LYS A 2 -9.42 -47.04 18.21
C LYS A 2 -9.00 -46.06 19.34
N VAL A 3 -8.07 -45.12 19.10
CA VAL A 3 -8.18 -43.81 18.35
C VAL A 3 -8.98 -42.77 19.14
N LEU A 4 -8.36 -41.61 19.44
CA LEU A 4 -8.79 -40.24 19.06
C LEU A 4 -8.06 -39.18 19.91
N TYR A 5 -6.92 -38.67 19.43
CA TYR A 5 -6.46 -37.31 19.77
C TYR A 5 -6.98 -36.40 18.65
N ARG A 6 -8.00 -35.58 18.94
CA ARG A 6 -8.47 -34.54 18.01
C ARG A 6 -7.56 -33.33 18.15
N ILE A 7 -6.53 -33.25 17.32
CA ILE A 7 -5.82 -31.99 17.07
C ILE A 7 -6.60 -31.28 15.98
N ALA A 8 -7.47 -30.36 16.39
CA ALA A 8 -8.09 -29.41 15.48
C ALA A 8 -7.05 -28.32 15.15
N HIS A 9 -6.27 -28.51 14.10
CA HIS A 9 -5.57 -27.41 13.44
C HIS A 9 -6.56 -26.71 12.51
N ILE A 10 -7.31 -25.76 13.09
CA ILE A 10 -7.98 -24.75 12.28
C ILE A 10 -6.91 -23.73 11.93
N ALA A 11 -6.21 -23.96 10.81
CA ALA A 11 -5.40 -22.94 10.18
C ALA A 11 -6.35 -21.91 9.56
N ALA A 12 -6.85 -21.00 10.38
CA ALA A 12 -7.51 -19.79 9.92
C ALA A 12 -6.43 -18.88 9.34
N THR A 13 -6.12 -19.05 8.05
CA THR A 13 -5.27 -18.12 7.31
C THR A 13 -6.09 -16.85 7.08
N LEU A 14 -5.96 -15.92 8.03
CA LEU A 14 -6.46 -14.56 7.89
C LEU A 14 -5.56 -13.86 6.85
N LEU A 15 -5.94 -13.96 5.57
CA LEU A 15 -5.32 -13.20 4.49
C LEU A 15 -5.80 -11.75 4.57
N LEU A 16 -5.16 -10.98 5.46
CA LEU A 16 -5.16 -9.53 5.37
C LEU A 16 -4.28 -9.15 4.18
N PHE A 17 -4.87 -9.05 2.99
CA PHE A 17 -4.21 -8.37 1.87
C PHE A 17 -4.24 -6.87 2.17
N THR A 18 -3.23 -6.39 2.88
CA THR A 18 -2.89 -4.98 2.81
C THR A 18 -2.34 -4.75 1.41
N CYS A 19 -3.07 -4.00 0.58
CA CYS A 19 -2.43 -3.14 -0.41
C CYS A 19 -1.64 -2.10 0.39
N GLY A 20 -0.48 -2.54 0.92
CA GLY A 20 0.51 -1.65 1.49
C GLY A 20 0.97 -0.72 0.39
N ASP A 21 1.20 0.53 0.76
CA ASP A 21 1.75 1.59 -0.07
C ASP A 21 2.89 1.07 -0.96
N TYR A 22 2.74 1.20 -2.29
CA TYR A 22 3.78 0.86 -3.26
C TYR A 22 4.10 2.07 -4.15
N ALA A 23 4.76 3.07 -3.53
CA ALA A 23 5.94 3.78 -4.03
C ALA A 23 6.08 5.18 -3.39
N GLN A 24 6.48 5.25 -2.12
CA GLN A 24 7.30 6.37 -1.62
C GLN A 24 8.09 5.91 -0.40
N GLU A 25 9.39 5.69 -0.56
CA GLU A 25 10.27 5.50 0.61
C GLU A 25 10.49 6.89 1.24
N ASN A 26 9.64 7.23 2.21
CA ASN A 26 9.87 8.24 3.24
C ASN A 26 9.25 7.73 4.56
N PRO A 27 9.82 8.07 5.73
CA PRO A 27 9.66 7.25 6.92
C PRO A 27 8.26 7.39 7.54
N LYS A 28 7.64 6.23 7.82
CA LYS A 28 6.42 6.05 8.63
C LYS A 28 5.11 6.54 7.98
N GLU A 29 4.78 6.01 6.81
CA GLU A 29 3.38 5.95 6.37
C GLU A 29 2.65 4.88 7.19
N LYS A 30 1.72 5.30 8.05
CA LYS A 30 0.67 4.40 8.56
C LYS A 30 -0.44 4.34 7.51
N GLY A 31 -0.22 3.57 6.45
CA GLY A 31 -1.28 3.21 5.51
C GLY A 31 -2.44 2.55 6.25
N GLY A 32 -3.66 3.01 6.02
CA GLY A 32 -4.84 2.49 6.69
C GLY A 32 -5.10 1.03 6.33
N ILE A 33 -4.93 0.13 7.29
CA ILE A 33 -5.31 -1.27 7.14
C ILE A 33 -6.81 -1.38 7.41
N VAL A 34 -7.60 -1.65 6.37
CA VAL A 34 -8.96 -2.17 6.54
C VAL A 34 -8.84 -3.64 6.97
N SER A 35 -8.75 -3.89 8.27
CA SER A 35 -8.72 -5.24 8.82
C SER A 35 -10.13 -5.82 8.90
N THR A 36 -10.41 -6.88 8.14
CA THR A 36 -11.67 -7.65 8.23
C THR A 36 -11.46 -8.93 9.03
N THR A 37 -12.20 -9.14 10.13
CA THR A 37 -12.29 -10.45 10.79
C THR A 37 -13.51 -11.18 10.23
N ILE A 38 -13.32 -12.31 9.54
CA ILE A 38 -14.42 -13.19 9.10
C ILE A 38 -14.51 -14.37 10.08
N GLN A 39 -15.55 -14.38 10.93
CA GLN A 39 -15.96 -15.60 11.62
C GLN A 39 -17.01 -16.33 10.76
N ALA A 40 -16.76 -17.62 10.51
CA ALA A 40 -17.67 -18.46 9.74
C ALA A 40 -18.77 -19.09 10.61
N ALA A 41 -19.94 -19.24 9.97
CA ALA A 41 -21.17 -19.96 10.37
C ALA A 41 -22.26 -19.12 11.07
N ASN A 42 -23.40 -19.05 10.37
CA ASN A 42 -24.62 -18.26 10.58
C ASN A 42 -24.45 -16.79 10.18
N ASN A 43 -25.19 -16.30 9.17
CA ASN A 43 -25.11 -14.91 8.68
C ASN A 43 -26.21 -14.04 9.31
N PRO A 44 -26.01 -13.47 10.51
CA PRO A 44 -26.61 -12.19 10.87
C PRO A 44 -25.94 -11.06 10.06
N PRO A 45 -26.50 -9.84 10.04
CA PRO A 45 -25.86 -8.69 9.37
C PRO A 45 -24.38 -8.58 9.76
N GLN A 46 -23.50 -8.66 8.78
CA GLN A 46 -22.05 -8.60 9.00
C GLN A 46 -21.60 -7.14 9.04
N THR A 47 -21.39 -6.62 10.26
CA THR A 47 -20.76 -5.32 10.48
C THR A 47 -19.29 -5.37 10.05
N ALA A 48 -18.94 -4.69 8.96
CA ALA A 48 -17.54 -4.37 8.68
C ALA A 48 -17.08 -3.24 9.60
N ILE A 49 -15.83 -3.24 10.07
CA ILE A 49 -15.22 -2.14 10.82
C ILE A 49 -14.06 -1.60 9.98
N ILE A 50 -14.15 -0.36 9.53
CA ILE A 50 -13.11 0.28 8.71
C ILE A 50 -12.20 1.10 9.61
N HIS A 51 -11.06 0.54 9.98
CA HIS A 51 -10.04 1.28 10.70
C HIS A 51 -9.32 2.24 9.76
N ALA A 52 -9.73 3.49 9.78
CA ALA A 52 -8.98 4.55 9.13
C ALA A 52 -8.09 5.27 10.14
N PRO A 53 -6.75 5.18 10.01
CA PRO A 53 -5.85 5.95 10.86
C PRO A 53 -6.09 7.44 10.66
N ALA A 54 -5.77 8.23 11.69
CA ALA A 54 -5.65 9.68 11.54
C ALA A 54 -4.76 10.00 10.32
N PRO A 55 -5.09 11.02 9.52
CA PRO A 55 -4.27 11.41 8.38
C PRO A 55 -2.83 11.60 8.84
N SER A 56 -1.84 11.07 8.13
CA SER A 56 -0.43 11.42 8.39
C SER A 56 -0.14 12.83 7.88
N PRO A 57 0.86 13.55 8.43
CA PRO A 57 1.39 14.74 7.77
C PRO A 57 1.98 14.29 6.44
N GLN A 58 1.23 14.51 5.35
CA GLN A 58 1.65 14.10 4.03
C GLN A 58 2.53 15.18 3.40
N GLY A 59 3.38 14.77 2.46
CA GLY A 59 4.16 15.69 1.65
C GLY A 59 3.27 16.61 0.81
N ALA A 60 3.88 17.57 0.12
CA ALA A 60 3.16 18.51 -0.73
C ALA A 60 2.20 17.78 -1.71
N ALA A 61 1.01 18.35 -1.90
CA ALA A 61 0.01 17.84 -2.83
C ALA A 61 0.63 17.58 -4.21
N LEU A 62 0.37 16.39 -4.77
CA LEU A 62 0.79 16.09 -6.14
C LEU A 62 -0.21 16.72 -7.12
N THR A 63 0.16 17.87 -7.70
CA THR A 63 -0.67 18.60 -8.66
C THR A 63 -0.32 18.25 -10.11
N GLY A 64 -1.26 18.55 -11.03
CA GLY A 64 -1.04 18.52 -12.48
C GLY A 64 -0.99 17.14 -13.14
N ALA A 65 -1.38 16.08 -12.42
CA ALA A 65 -1.41 14.71 -12.94
C ALA A 65 -2.77 14.05 -12.67
N PRO A 66 -3.87 14.51 -13.28
CA PRO A 66 -5.18 13.93 -13.08
C PRO A 66 -5.27 12.53 -13.69
N TYR A 67 -6.03 11.64 -13.05
CA TYR A 67 -6.44 10.37 -13.64
C TYR A 67 -7.65 9.76 -12.92
N CYS A 68 -8.32 8.84 -13.58
CA CYS A 68 -9.19 7.83 -12.98
C CYS A 68 -8.82 6.45 -13.50
N ALA A 69 -8.84 5.44 -12.64
CA ALA A 69 -8.52 4.06 -13.01
C ALA A 69 -9.23 3.05 -12.08
N GLU A 70 -9.26 1.80 -12.51
CA GLU A 70 -9.64 0.66 -11.68
C GLU A 70 -8.41 -0.14 -11.28
N VAL A 71 -8.24 -0.37 -9.99
CA VAL A 71 -7.19 -1.24 -9.44
C VAL A 71 -7.74 -2.65 -9.32
N VAL A 72 -7.06 -3.59 -9.96
CA VAL A 72 -7.34 -5.02 -9.87
C VAL A 72 -6.15 -5.72 -9.24
N THR A 73 -6.42 -6.51 -8.21
CA THR A 73 -5.43 -7.33 -7.54
C THR A 73 -5.75 -8.81 -7.74
N GLU A 74 -4.73 -9.57 -8.10
CA GLU A 74 -4.79 -11.00 -8.33
C GLU A 74 -3.71 -11.69 -7.50
N HIS A 75 -4.11 -12.71 -6.74
CA HIS A 75 -3.20 -13.55 -5.96
C HIS A 75 -3.35 -14.99 -6.40
N THR A 76 -2.24 -15.61 -6.81
CA THR A 76 -2.18 -17.00 -7.20
C THR A 76 -1.26 -17.75 -6.26
N GLN A 77 -1.77 -18.82 -5.65
CA GLN A 77 -1.00 -19.67 -4.76
C GLN A 77 -1.07 -21.12 -5.25
N THR A 78 0.06 -21.82 -5.20
CA THR A 78 0.12 -23.26 -5.42
C THR A 78 0.07 -23.95 -4.06
N LEU A 79 -0.93 -24.80 -3.85
CA LEU A 79 -1.11 -25.55 -2.62
C LEU A 79 -0.19 -26.79 -2.58
N VAL A 80 -0.11 -27.45 -1.42
CA VAL A 80 0.78 -28.59 -1.19
C VAL A 80 0.49 -29.80 -2.08
N ASP A 81 -0.74 -29.91 -2.60
CA ASP A 81 -1.18 -30.95 -3.54
C ASP A 81 -0.90 -30.59 -5.01
N GLY A 82 -0.29 -29.44 -5.27
CA GLY A 82 -0.05 -28.91 -6.62
C GLY A 82 -1.23 -28.15 -7.21
N THR A 83 -2.35 -28.00 -6.50
CA THR A 83 -3.50 -27.22 -6.97
C THR A 83 -3.16 -25.74 -7.03
N HIS A 84 -3.44 -25.08 -8.16
CA HIS A 84 -3.34 -23.63 -8.28
C HIS A 84 -4.66 -22.96 -7.88
N MET A 85 -4.60 -22.09 -6.87
CA MET A 85 -5.73 -21.27 -6.43
C MET A 85 -5.46 -19.81 -6.81
N THR A 86 -6.34 -19.24 -7.65
CA THR A 86 -6.28 -17.82 -8.03
C THR A 86 -7.46 -17.08 -7.42
N GLN A 87 -7.17 -16.01 -6.70
CA GLN A 87 -8.14 -15.11 -6.09
C GLN A 87 -7.99 -13.73 -6.72
N LYS A 88 -9.12 -13.16 -7.17
CA LYS A 88 -9.18 -11.79 -7.69
C LYS A 88 -10.00 -10.94 -6.74
N THR A 89 -9.51 -9.76 -6.40
CA THR A 89 -10.28 -8.79 -5.61
C THR A 89 -11.33 -8.11 -6.48
N GLN A 90 -12.36 -7.57 -5.84
CA GLN A 90 -13.23 -6.59 -6.51
C GLN A 90 -12.40 -5.36 -6.91
N SER A 91 -12.75 -4.74 -8.03
CA SER A 91 -12.07 -3.56 -8.55
C SER A 91 -12.28 -2.37 -7.63
N THR A 92 -11.20 -1.73 -7.20
CA THR A 92 -11.23 -0.47 -6.47
C THR A 92 -11.12 0.67 -7.47
N LYS A 93 -12.07 1.61 -7.46
CA LYS A 93 -11.96 2.81 -8.31
C LYS A 93 -11.10 3.85 -7.62
N MET A 94 -10.11 4.38 -8.33
CA MET A 94 -9.24 5.44 -7.83
C MET A 94 -9.21 6.61 -8.81
N CYS A 95 -9.33 7.82 -8.29
CA CYS A 95 -9.19 9.05 -9.07
C CYS A 95 -8.31 10.06 -8.35
N ARG A 96 -7.63 10.91 -9.12
CA ARG A 96 -6.94 12.12 -8.67
C ARG A 96 -7.23 13.26 -9.64
N ASP A 97 -7.46 14.46 -9.13
CA ASP A 97 -7.62 15.66 -9.97
C ASP A 97 -6.33 16.50 -10.08
N SER A 98 -6.38 17.59 -10.84
CA SER A 98 -5.25 18.49 -11.04
C SER A 98 -4.80 19.22 -9.77
N GLU A 99 -5.69 19.38 -8.78
CA GLU A 99 -5.40 19.97 -7.46
C GLU A 99 -4.77 18.94 -6.49
N GLY A 100 -4.71 17.68 -6.89
CA GLY A 100 -4.13 16.59 -6.12
C GLY A 100 -5.11 15.94 -5.14
N ARG A 101 -6.39 16.31 -5.17
CA ARG A 101 -7.43 15.61 -4.38
C ARG A 101 -7.56 14.20 -4.91
N THR A 102 -7.71 13.24 -4.01
CA THR A 102 -7.86 11.83 -4.38
C THR A 102 -9.19 11.28 -3.89
N ARG A 103 -9.73 10.34 -4.65
CA ARG A 103 -10.93 9.58 -4.32
C ARG A 103 -10.64 8.10 -4.50
N ARG A 104 -10.95 7.30 -3.49
CA ARG A 104 -10.85 5.84 -3.54
C ARG A 104 -12.20 5.23 -3.15
N GLU A 105 -12.77 4.44 -4.04
CA GLU A 105 -14.00 3.70 -3.78
C GLU A 105 -13.67 2.22 -3.62
N THR A 106 -13.92 1.70 -2.43
CA THR A 106 -13.69 0.29 -2.11
C THR A 106 -15.00 -0.33 -1.65
N SER A 107 -15.20 -1.61 -1.93
CA SER A 107 -16.37 -2.36 -1.47
C SER A 107 -16.01 -3.45 -0.44
N PRO A 108 -15.37 -3.11 0.70
CA PRO A 108 -14.97 -4.12 1.68
C PRO A 108 -16.20 -4.88 2.19
N GLY A 109 -16.15 -6.21 2.16
CA GLY A 109 -17.26 -7.05 2.64
C GLY A 109 -18.59 -6.84 1.91
N GLY A 110 -18.59 -6.19 0.73
CA GLY A 110 -19.79 -5.91 -0.07
C GLY A 110 -20.49 -4.58 0.21
N GLY A 111 -20.00 -3.77 1.16
CA GLY A 111 -20.50 -2.40 1.34
C GLY A 111 -19.55 -1.37 0.76
N GLN A 112 -20.09 -0.40 0.03
CA GLN A 112 -19.30 0.64 -0.61
C GLN A 112 -18.90 1.71 0.41
N VAL A 113 -17.60 1.97 0.49
CA VAL A 113 -17.04 3.10 1.24
C VAL A 113 -16.14 3.90 0.33
N VAL A 114 -16.29 5.21 0.44
CA VAL A 114 -15.55 6.16 -0.36
C VAL A 114 -14.65 6.97 0.55
N GLU A 115 -13.37 6.96 0.24
CA GLU A 115 -12.38 7.81 0.86
C GLU A 115 -12.09 8.98 -0.07
N ILE A 116 -12.17 10.21 0.46
CA ILE A 116 -11.73 11.41 -0.24
C ILE A 116 -10.62 12.03 0.59
N HIS A 117 -9.51 12.36 -0.04
CA HIS A 117 -8.44 13.12 0.58
C HIS A 117 -8.24 14.42 -0.19
N ASP A 118 -8.35 15.53 0.51
CA ASP A 118 -8.15 16.87 -0.03
C ASP A 118 -6.87 17.48 0.58
N PRO A 119 -5.74 17.50 -0.17
CA PRO A 119 -4.50 18.06 0.33
C PRO A 119 -4.50 19.61 0.32
N VAL A 120 -5.46 20.26 -0.35
CA VAL A 120 -5.61 21.74 -0.35
C VAL A 120 -6.16 22.19 1.00
N SER A 121 -7.17 21.48 1.52
CA SER A 121 -7.75 21.77 2.84
C SER A 121 -7.11 20.96 3.98
N GLY A 122 -6.33 19.92 3.66
CA GLY A 122 -5.76 18.96 4.61
C GLY A 122 -6.78 17.99 5.21
N PHE A 123 -8.03 18.01 4.75
CA PHE A 123 -9.08 17.16 5.30
C PHE A 123 -9.12 15.81 4.59
N ARG A 124 -9.48 14.79 5.36
CA ARG A 124 -9.83 13.47 4.83
C ARG A 124 -11.26 13.16 5.20
N TYR A 125 -12.00 12.56 4.27
CA TYR A 125 -13.39 12.17 4.43
C TYR A 125 -13.53 10.68 4.18
N LEU A 126 -14.28 10.00 5.05
CA LEU A 126 -14.85 8.70 4.76
C LEU A 126 -16.36 8.83 4.62
N LEU A 127 -16.87 8.52 3.45
CA LEU A 127 -18.30 8.55 3.17
C LEU A 127 -18.88 7.16 3.46
N ASP A 128 -19.69 7.10 4.51
CA ASP A 128 -20.61 6.00 4.74
C ASP A 128 -21.82 6.18 3.82
N ILE A 129 -21.83 5.42 2.73
CA ILE A 129 -22.88 5.50 1.71
C ILE A 129 -24.22 4.99 2.25
N GLN A 130 -24.21 4.05 3.19
CA GLN A 130 -25.43 3.45 3.74
C GLN A 130 -26.14 4.42 4.69
N ASN A 131 -25.39 5.03 5.60
CA ASN A 131 -25.95 5.94 6.61
C ASN A 131 -25.97 7.41 6.17
N ARG A 132 -25.42 7.74 5.00
CA ARG A 132 -25.27 9.12 4.50
C ARG A 132 -24.52 10.02 5.49
N VAL A 133 -23.43 9.50 6.04
CA VAL A 133 -22.55 10.23 6.96
C VAL A 133 -21.18 10.41 6.32
N ALA A 134 -20.65 11.64 6.38
CA ALA A 134 -19.30 11.97 5.97
C ALA A 134 -18.45 12.19 7.22
N HIS A 135 -17.65 11.20 7.56
CA HIS A 135 -16.70 11.27 8.66
C HIS A 135 -15.50 12.11 8.24
N ARG A 136 -15.36 13.32 8.78
CA ARG A 136 -14.30 14.27 8.47
C ARG A 136 -13.19 14.18 9.51
N PHE A 137 -11.98 13.96 9.04
CA PHE A 137 -10.76 13.94 9.84
C PHE A 137 -9.95 15.20 9.55
N ALA A 138 -9.66 15.96 10.59
CA ALA A 138 -8.74 17.09 10.51
C ALA A 138 -7.31 16.60 10.25
N PRO A 139 -6.47 17.39 9.56
CA PRO A 139 -5.04 17.11 9.48
C PRO A 139 -4.46 17.04 10.91
N PRO A 140 -3.38 16.27 11.13
CA PRO A 140 -2.70 16.29 12.42
C PRO A 140 -2.32 17.70 12.79
N ALA A 141 -2.50 18.06 14.06
CA ALA A 141 -1.91 19.28 14.57
C ALA A 141 -0.40 19.21 14.31
N GLU A 142 0.10 20.09 13.43
CA GLU A 142 1.53 20.26 13.23
C GLU A 142 2.13 20.58 14.61
N LYS A 143 2.94 19.68 15.15
CA LYS A 143 3.86 20.08 16.20
C LYS A 143 4.87 20.99 15.54
N ALA A 144 4.63 22.29 15.62
CA ALA A 144 5.59 23.31 15.24
C ALA A 144 6.89 23.07 16.02
N ASN A 145 7.86 22.40 15.40
CA ASN A 145 9.27 22.47 15.76
C ASN A 145 10.15 21.79 14.71
N GLY A 146 10.97 22.61 14.06
CA GLY A 146 12.18 22.18 13.37
C GLY A 146 12.09 22.28 11.86
N VAL A 147 12.49 23.43 11.33
CA VAL A 147 12.96 23.59 9.96
C VAL A 147 13.92 22.44 9.62
N VAL A 148 13.47 21.48 8.80
CA VAL A 148 14.37 20.53 8.15
C VAL A 148 14.85 21.22 6.88
N SER A 149 15.88 22.07 7.03
CA SER A 149 16.63 22.56 5.89
C SER A 149 17.37 21.39 5.27
N TYR A 150 16.93 20.94 4.09
CA TYR A 150 17.73 20.11 3.20
C TYR A 150 18.78 20.99 2.54
N THR A 151 19.82 21.41 3.28
CA THR A 151 21.04 21.86 2.62
C THR A 151 21.75 20.62 2.10
N GLN A 152 21.46 20.30 0.84
CA GLN A 152 22.25 19.43 0.01
C GLN A 152 23.64 20.04 -0.13
N THR A 153 24.58 19.66 0.74
CA THR A 153 26.00 19.91 0.51
C THR A 153 26.48 18.98 -0.59
N ALA A 154 26.32 19.45 -1.82
CA ALA A 154 27.08 18.98 -2.96
C ALA A 154 28.57 19.05 -2.62
N ARG A 155 29.28 17.94 -2.87
CA ARG A 155 30.73 17.85 -2.77
C ARG A 155 31.37 18.84 -3.74
N ALA A 156 32.28 19.66 -3.22
CA ALA A 156 33.30 20.33 -4.02
C ALA A 156 34.67 19.91 -3.46
N ASP A 157 35.48 19.33 -4.34
CA ASP A 157 36.88 19.01 -4.12
C ASP A 157 37.69 20.26 -3.77
N SER A 158 38.53 20.18 -2.74
CA SER A 158 39.83 20.87 -2.71
C SER A 158 40.73 20.32 -1.60
N SER A 159 41.80 19.66 -2.03
CA SER A 159 43.14 19.52 -1.42
C SER A 159 43.39 20.04 0.01
N GLY A 160 43.97 19.20 0.87
CA GLY A 160 44.65 19.64 2.09
C GLY A 160 45.17 18.51 2.98
N THR A 161 46.47 18.22 2.82
CA THR A 161 47.33 17.29 3.56
C THR A 161 47.22 17.42 5.09
N ASN A 162 47.11 16.30 5.84
CA ASN A 162 48.03 15.96 6.94
C ASN A 162 47.74 14.59 7.59
N SER A 163 48.82 13.84 7.76
CA SER A 163 48.92 12.47 8.27
C SER A 163 48.89 12.40 9.81
N ALA A 164 48.24 11.36 10.37
CA ALA A 164 48.57 10.73 11.65
C ALA A 164 47.87 9.34 11.78
N PRO A 165 48.44 8.38 12.54
CA PRO A 165 48.47 6.98 12.12
C PRO A 165 47.26 6.12 12.49
N VAL A 166 47.02 5.14 11.62
CA VAL A 166 46.03 4.05 11.69
C VAL A 166 46.35 3.15 12.89
N ARG A 167 45.39 3.03 13.82
CA ARG A 167 45.34 1.89 14.75
C ARG A 167 44.47 0.82 14.09
N SER A 168 45.12 -0.20 13.55
CA SER A 168 44.48 -1.34 12.89
C SER A 168 43.65 -2.15 13.90
N VAL A 169 42.35 -1.92 13.93
CA VAL A 169 41.40 -2.92 14.41
C VAL A 169 41.23 -3.91 13.25
N PRO A 170 41.52 -5.22 13.43
CA PRO A 170 41.25 -6.18 12.38
C PRO A 170 39.74 -6.15 12.04
N PRO A 171 39.35 -6.20 10.76
CA PRO A 171 37.95 -6.27 10.42
C PRO A 171 37.41 -7.59 10.95
N VAL A 172 36.54 -7.50 11.95
CA VAL A 172 35.68 -8.60 12.36
C VAL A 172 34.88 -8.97 11.11
N GLN A 173 35.19 -10.13 10.51
CA GLN A 173 34.39 -10.73 9.45
C GLN A 173 33.04 -11.12 10.06
N ALA A 174 32.08 -10.21 10.01
CA ALA A 174 30.71 -10.47 10.40
C ALA A 174 29.78 -9.95 9.30
N GLN A 175 29.59 -10.72 8.23
CA GLN A 175 28.53 -10.47 7.26
C GLN A 175 28.27 -11.66 6.31
N THR A 176 28.14 -12.89 6.83
CA THR A 176 27.72 -14.04 6.00
C THR A 176 26.19 -14.25 5.95
N ASN A 177 25.41 -13.39 6.62
CA ASN A 177 23.95 -13.56 6.74
C ASN A 177 23.14 -12.31 6.31
N ARG A 178 23.70 -11.47 5.44
CA ARG A 178 22.99 -10.29 4.93
C ARG A 178 22.08 -10.69 3.77
N LEU A 179 20.82 -10.28 3.83
CA LEU A 179 19.88 -10.40 2.71
C LEU A 179 20.45 -9.68 1.48
N GLU A 180 20.52 -10.39 0.36
CA GLU A 180 20.99 -9.82 -0.90
C GLU A 180 19.83 -9.20 -1.66
N HIS A 181 20.02 -7.98 -2.15
CA HIS A 181 19.04 -7.23 -2.92
C HIS A 181 19.70 -6.78 -4.22
N VAL A 182 19.20 -7.28 -5.34
CA VAL A 182 19.66 -6.89 -6.69
C VAL A 182 18.53 -6.15 -7.35
N THR A 183 18.80 -4.95 -7.87
CA THR A 183 17.83 -4.16 -8.61
C THR A 183 18.33 -3.95 -10.04
N GLU A 184 17.47 -4.26 -11.00
CA GLU A 184 17.74 -4.23 -12.44
C GLU A 184 16.68 -3.37 -13.13
N SER A 185 17.07 -2.60 -14.14
CA SER A 185 16.11 -1.91 -15.00
C SER A 185 15.54 -2.88 -16.02
N LEU A 186 14.22 -2.84 -16.22
CA LEU A 186 13.52 -3.56 -17.28
C LEU A 186 13.29 -2.68 -18.52
N GLY A 187 13.79 -1.43 -18.51
CA GLY A 187 13.59 -0.47 -19.58
C GLY A 187 12.23 0.22 -19.52
N THR A 188 11.73 0.63 -20.69
CA THR A 188 10.45 1.33 -20.85
C THR A 188 9.45 0.46 -21.60
N GLN A 189 8.16 0.65 -21.28
CA GLN A 189 7.04 0.00 -21.97
C GLN A 189 5.84 0.95 -22.03
N VAL A 190 4.84 0.64 -22.85
CA VAL A 190 3.52 1.29 -22.81
C VAL A 190 2.49 0.32 -22.21
N ILE A 191 1.76 0.76 -21.20
CA ILE A 191 0.67 0.02 -20.53
C ILE A 191 -0.56 0.92 -20.48
N GLU A 192 -1.72 0.46 -20.95
CA GLU A 192 -2.97 1.26 -21.00
C GLU A 192 -2.79 2.62 -21.71
N GLY A 193 -1.91 2.69 -22.71
CA GLY A 193 -1.58 3.93 -23.43
C GLY A 193 -0.67 4.91 -22.67
N VAL A 194 -0.14 4.51 -21.51
CA VAL A 194 0.76 5.30 -20.66
C VAL A 194 2.19 4.74 -20.76
N GLN A 195 3.16 5.62 -20.98
CA GLN A 195 4.58 5.23 -20.92
C GLN A 195 4.99 4.96 -19.48
N VAL A 196 5.61 3.80 -19.26
CA VAL A 196 6.06 3.32 -17.95
C VAL A 196 7.53 2.89 -17.98
N GLU A 197 8.17 2.96 -16.82
CA GLU A 197 9.53 2.51 -16.56
C GLU A 197 9.49 1.30 -15.64
N GLY A 198 10.11 0.20 -16.06
CA GLY A 198 10.12 -1.06 -15.34
C GLY A 198 11.39 -1.22 -14.49
N THR A 199 11.20 -1.70 -13.26
CA THR A 199 12.29 -2.09 -12.36
C THR A 199 12.01 -3.47 -11.80
N LYS A 200 13.04 -4.31 -11.72
CA LYS A 200 12.98 -5.63 -11.09
C LYS A 200 13.91 -5.66 -9.88
N THR A 201 13.36 -6.03 -8.74
CA THR A 201 14.13 -6.25 -7.51
C THR A 201 14.07 -7.73 -7.15
N THR A 202 15.23 -8.36 -7.04
CA THR A 202 15.40 -9.73 -6.57
C THR A 202 15.95 -9.70 -5.14
N THR A 203 15.23 -10.31 -4.21
CA THR A 203 15.66 -10.47 -2.82
C THR A 203 15.96 -11.94 -2.55
N THR A 204 17.21 -12.24 -2.23
CA THR A 204 17.64 -13.59 -1.84
C THR A 204 17.76 -13.67 -0.32
N PHE A 205 16.97 -14.56 0.27
CA PHE A 205 17.04 -14.95 1.66
C PHE A 205 18.00 -16.15 1.76
N PRO A 206 19.22 -15.98 2.31
CA PRO A 206 20.20 -17.07 2.41
C PRO A 206 19.69 -18.24 3.25
N VAL A 207 20.32 -19.41 3.12
CA VAL A 207 20.02 -20.59 3.95
C VAL A 207 20.06 -20.22 5.43
N GLY A 208 19.05 -20.66 6.19
CA GLY A 208 18.94 -20.46 7.63
C GLY A 208 18.54 -19.05 8.07
N SER A 209 18.46 -18.06 7.18
CA SER A 209 18.13 -16.66 7.54
C SER A 209 16.73 -16.50 8.14
N ILE A 210 15.78 -17.35 7.72
CA ILE A 210 14.41 -17.39 8.23
C ILE A 210 13.96 -18.83 8.52
N GLY A 211 14.90 -19.71 8.86
CA GLY A 211 14.64 -21.14 9.10
C GLY A 211 14.48 -21.98 7.83
N ASN A 212 14.86 -21.43 6.68
CA ASN A 212 14.84 -22.10 5.38
C ASN A 212 16.06 -23.03 5.20
N ASP A 213 15.84 -24.23 4.66
CA ASP A 213 16.89 -25.24 4.39
C ASP A 213 17.67 -24.99 3.08
N ARG A 214 17.14 -24.12 2.23
CA ARG A 214 17.68 -23.68 0.93
C ARG A 214 17.41 -22.18 0.74
N PRO A 215 18.16 -21.46 -0.11
CA PRO A 215 17.87 -20.05 -0.36
C PRO A 215 16.45 -19.85 -0.88
N ILE A 216 15.78 -18.79 -0.43
CA ILE A 216 14.47 -18.38 -0.96
C ILE A 216 14.69 -17.12 -1.78
N VAL A 217 14.18 -17.11 -3.02
CA VAL A 217 14.29 -15.97 -3.93
C VAL A 217 12.92 -15.36 -4.12
N ARG A 218 12.77 -14.10 -3.76
CA ARG A 218 11.60 -13.27 -4.05
C ARG A 218 11.93 -12.34 -5.21
N VAL A 219 11.01 -12.23 -6.16
CA VAL A 219 11.15 -11.31 -7.30
C VAL A 219 9.98 -10.33 -7.29
N MET A 220 10.28 -9.04 -7.34
CA MET A 220 9.30 -7.97 -7.47
C MET A 220 9.58 -7.17 -8.74
N GLU A 221 8.58 -7.04 -9.61
CA GLU A 221 8.61 -6.16 -10.77
C GLU A 221 7.66 -4.99 -10.52
N SER A 222 8.09 -3.77 -10.81
CA SER A 222 7.28 -2.55 -10.69
C SER A 222 7.39 -1.74 -11.98
N TRP A 223 6.25 -1.31 -12.50
CA TRP A 223 6.13 -0.48 -13.70
C TRP A 223 5.53 0.86 -13.31
N HIS A 224 6.40 1.86 -13.21
CA HIS A 224 6.07 3.21 -12.77
C HIS A 224 5.72 4.10 -13.96
N ALA A 225 4.63 4.85 -13.90
CA ALA A 225 4.28 5.88 -14.89
C ALA A 225 4.81 7.24 -14.40
N PRO A 226 5.90 7.78 -14.98
CA PRO A 226 6.48 9.03 -14.48
C PRO A 226 5.54 10.24 -14.63
N GLU A 227 4.73 10.26 -15.70
CA GLU A 227 3.75 11.33 -15.94
C GLU A 227 2.63 11.39 -14.89
N LEU A 228 2.20 10.22 -14.40
CA LEU A 228 1.16 10.10 -13.38
C LEU A 228 1.75 9.94 -11.97
N LYS A 229 3.07 9.74 -11.83
CA LYS A 229 3.76 9.45 -10.57
C LYS A 229 3.07 8.35 -9.75
N ILE A 230 2.64 7.28 -10.42
CA ILE A 230 2.00 6.10 -9.81
C ILE A 230 2.57 4.83 -10.42
N THR A 231 2.46 3.72 -9.70
CA THR A 231 2.77 2.39 -10.24
C THR A 231 1.53 1.83 -10.94
N LEU A 232 1.63 1.53 -12.24
CA LEU A 232 0.52 0.95 -13.01
C LEU A 232 0.45 -0.57 -12.91
N LEU A 233 1.60 -1.23 -12.77
CA LEU A 233 1.68 -2.67 -12.65
C LEU A 233 2.75 -3.03 -11.63
N SER A 234 2.39 -3.88 -10.68
CA SER A 234 3.33 -4.50 -9.74
C SER A 234 3.10 -6.00 -9.74
N LYS A 235 4.17 -6.78 -9.85
CA LYS A 235 4.16 -8.24 -9.74
C LYS A 235 5.12 -8.65 -8.65
N ASN A 236 4.71 -9.57 -7.80
CA ASN A 236 5.53 -10.10 -6.72
C ASN A 236 5.41 -11.62 -6.70
N SER A 237 6.51 -12.31 -6.98
CA SER A 237 6.62 -13.76 -6.89
C SER A 237 7.45 -14.13 -5.66
N ASP A 238 6.83 -14.83 -4.71
CA ASP A 238 7.47 -15.31 -3.49
C ASP A 238 7.08 -16.78 -3.24
N PRO A 239 8.03 -17.73 -3.21
CA PRO A 239 7.72 -19.15 -2.99
C PRO A 239 6.95 -19.44 -1.70
N ARG A 240 6.97 -18.54 -0.72
CA ARG A 240 6.31 -18.72 0.57
C ARG A 240 4.83 -18.36 0.53
N THR A 241 4.46 -17.41 -0.32
CA THR A 241 3.11 -16.84 -0.35
C THR A 241 2.44 -16.89 -1.71
N GLY A 242 3.16 -17.26 -2.78
CA GLY A 242 2.67 -17.31 -4.16
C GLY A 242 2.98 -16.04 -4.96
N GLU A 243 2.19 -15.82 -6.00
CA GLU A 243 2.30 -14.70 -6.91
C GLU A 243 1.20 -13.67 -6.64
N PHE A 244 1.57 -12.39 -6.61
CA PHE A 244 0.66 -11.28 -6.43
C PHE A 244 0.84 -10.31 -7.59
N THR A 245 -0.24 -9.94 -8.26
CA THR A 245 -0.25 -8.93 -9.32
C THR A 245 -1.24 -7.83 -8.97
N MET A 246 -0.79 -6.59 -8.93
CA MET A 246 -1.64 -5.40 -8.89
C MET A 246 -1.52 -4.70 -10.23
N ARG A 247 -2.64 -4.37 -10.86
CA ARG A 247 -2.67 -3.62 -12.12
C ARG A 247 -3.75 -2.55 -12.11
N LEU A 248 -3.44 -1.40 -12.69
CA LEU A 248 -4.40 -0.37 -13.03
C LEU A 248 -4.89 -0.64 -14.46
N GLN A 249 -6.20 -0.57 -14.65
CA GLN A 249 -6.86 -0.72 -15.95
C GLN A 249 -7.86 0.42 -16.15
N ASN A 250 -8.33 0.60 -17.39
CA ASN A 250 -9.33 1.61 -17.75
C ASN A 250 -8.86 3.02 -17.34
N ILE A 251 -7.59 3.33 -17.62
CA ILE A 251 -6.97 4.58 -17.22
C ILE A 251 -7.50 5.72 -18.10
N ASP A 252 -8.19 6.66 -17.47
CA ASP A 252 -8.57 7.95 -18.04
C ASP A 252 -7.66 9.02 -17.44
N ARG A 253 -7.03 9.85 -18.27
CA ARG A 253 -6.12 10.94 -17.85
C ARG A 253 -6.75 12.33 -17.98
N THR A 254 -8.04 12.39 -18.29
CA THR A 254 -8.79 13.65 -18.33
C THR A 254 -9.06 14.17 -16.92
N GLU A 255 -9.35 15.47 -16.81
CA GLU A 255 -9.73 16.07 -15.53
C GLU A 255 -11.06 15.45 -15.04
N PRO A 256 -11.08 14.78 -13.89
CA PRO A 256 -12.32 14.19 -13.39
C PRO A 256 -13.29 15.27 -12.92
N ASP A 257 -14.58 14.96 -12.88
CA ASP A 257 -15.61 15.87 -12.37
C ASP A 257 -15.27 16.29 -10.91
N PRO A 258 -15.14 17.60 -10.61
CA PRO A 258 -14.76 18.08 -9.29
C PRO A 258 -15.76 17.69 -8.19
N THR A 259 -17.00 17.34 -8.55
CA THR A 259 -18.00 16.84 -7.59
C THR A 259 -17.63 15.49 -6.99
N LEU A 260 -16.78 14.69 -7.65
CA LEU A 260 -16.26 13.43 -7.12
C LEU A 260 -15.43 13.63 -5.84
N PHE A 261 -14.81 14.79 -5.69
CA PHE A 261 -13.91 15.10 -4.56
C PHE A 261 -14.60 15.94 -3.48
N ARG A 262 -15.93 16.02 -3.51
CA ARG A 262 -16.72 16.76 -2.52
C ARG A 262 -17.63 15.80 -1.76
N VAL A 263 -17.92 16.17 -0.52
CA VAL A 263 -18.98 15.52 0.25
C VAL A 263 -20.32 15.85 -0.42
N PRO A 264 -21.15 14.85 -0.79
CA PRO A 264 -22.46 15.13 -1.38
C PRO A 264 -23.35 15.91 -0.39
N PRO A 265 -24.23 16.79 -0.90
CA PRO A 265 -24.98 17.74 -0.05
C PRO A 265 -26.00 17.09 0.89
N ASP A 266 -26.39 15.84 0.62
CA ASP A 266 -27.31 15.04 1.44
C ASP A 266 -26.62 14.31 2.60
N TYR A 267 -25.30 14.46 2.76
CA TYR A 267 -24.54 13.79 3.81
C TYR A 267 -24.48 14.65 5.08
N GLN A 268 -24.69 14.01 6.22
CA GLN A 268 -24.38 14.60 7.52
C GLN A 268 -22.87 14.55 7.75
N VAL A 269 -22.23 15.69 8.00
CA VAL A 269 -20.79 15.72 8.33
C VAL A 269 -20.61 15.48 9.83
N ALA A 270 -19.76 14.50 10.18
CA ALA A 270 -19.36 14.19 11.54
C ALA A 270 -17.85 14.44 11.68
N ASP A 271 -17.46 15.28 12.65
CA ASP A 271 -16.05 15.58 12.93
C ASP A 271 -15.44 14.51 13.83
N GLU A 272 -14.36 13.91 13.36
CA GLU A 272 -13.69 12.78 14.02
C GLU A 272 -12.38 13.24 14.64
N ASN A 273 -12.30 13.09 15.96
CA ASN A 273 -11.11 13.46 16.76
C ASN A 273 -10.28 12.23 17.18
N GLY A 274 -10.75 11.03 16.86
CA GLY A 274 -10.09 9.77 17.18
C GLY A 274 -9.15 9.30 16.07
N GLU A 275 -8.20 8.43 16.41
CA GLU A 275 -7.34 7.77 15.41
C GLU A 275 -8.09 6.72 14.58
N GLN A 276 -9.36 6.45 14.87
CA GLN A 276 -10.17 5.39 14.27
C GLN A 276 -11.65 5.77 14.23
N VAL A 277 -12.36 5.30 13.21
CA VAL A 277 -13.83 5.41 13.09
C VAL A 277 -14.41 4.02 12.83
N GLU A 278 -15.55 3.71 13.44
CA GLU A 278 -16.28 2.47 13.20
C GLU A 278 -17.43 2.75 12.23
N ILE A 279 -17.23 2.45 10.94
CA ILE A 279 -18.30 2.52 9.93
C ILE A 279 -19.01 1.18 9.90
N ARG A 280 -20.25 1.12 10.39
CA ARG A 280 -21.04 -0.12 10.41
C ARG A 280 -21.77 -0.33 9.10
N ILE A 281 -21.25 -1.25 8.31
CA ILE A 281 -21.91 -1.68 7.07
C ILE A 281 -22.84 -2.86 7.40
N THR A 282 -24.13 -2.73 7.14
CA THR A 282 -25.12 -3.80 7.32
C THR A 282 -25.51 -4.35 5.95
N ARG A 283 -25.37 -5.66 5.72
CA ARG A 283 -25.93 -6.32 4.53
C ARG A 283 -27.45 -6.51 4.71
N PRO A 284 -28.27 -6.34 3.66
CA PRO A 284 -29.59 -6.95 3.62
C PRO A 284 -29.50 -8.49 3.56
#